data_AF-A0A965CI51-F1
#
_entry.id   AF-A0A965CI51-F1
#
_cell.length_a   1.000
_cell.length_b   1.000
_cell.length_c   1.000
_cell.angle_alpha   90.00
_cell.angle_beta   90.00
_cell.angle_gamma   90.00
#
_symmetry.space_group_name_H-M   'P 1'
#
loop_
_entity.id
_entity.type
_entity.pdbx_description
1 polymer ?
#
loop_
_entity_poly.entity_id
_entity_poly.type
_entity_poly.pdbx_seq_one_letter_code
_entity_poly.pdbx_strand_id
1 'polypeptide(L)'
;MKKLFKSLAEFQQEVPVIHKGTQGFGYTYADLPKIFEVINPLLAKHGLGFTQLINTKDGVNYLVTVVFHIESGEQIESNCIIPEVQLKGMNDFQSFGSGITYFRRYCLSSVLGLVTDKDTDASGEQEKHEPKKPVIDNKRLGKAMESIAQGKYTKEELLNTFALTPT
;
A
#
# COMPACT_ATOMS: atom_id res chain seq x y z
N MET A 1 -21.95 19.11 17.05
CA MET A 1 -20.71 18.34 16.82
C MET A 1 -19.97 17.95 18.10
N LYS A 2 -20.57 18.07 19.30
CA LYS A 2 -19.83 17.83 20.56
C LYS A 2 -19.58 16.34 20.81
N LYS A 3 -20.55 15.48 20.44
CA LYS A 3 -20.45 14.03 20.66
C LYS A 3 -19.44 13.42 19.69
N LEU A 4 -19.51 13.81 18.40
CA LEU A 4 -18.58 13.34 17.39
C LEU A 4 -17.13 13.65 17.71
N PHE A 5 -16.80 14.92 17.99
CA PHE A 5 -15.40 15.28 18.25
C PHE A 5 -14.87 14.72 19.57
N LYS A 6 -15.73 14.54 20.58
CA LYS A 6 -15.34 13.84 21.81
C LYS A 6 -14.95 12.40 21.50
N SER A 7 -15.84 11.64 20.84
CA SER A 7 -15.57 10.24 20.49
C SER A 7 -14.37 10.09 19.57
N LEU A 8 -14.21 10.99 18.58
CA LEU A 8 -13.07 10.98 17.67
C LEU A 8 -11.75 11.24 18.40
N ALA A 9 -11.72 12.21 19.33
CA ALA A 9 -10.54 12.49 20.13
C ALA A 9 -10.16 11.31 21.03
N GLU A 10 -11.14 10.67 21.68
CA GLU A 10 -10.92 9.47 22.50
C GLU A 10 -10.41 8.30 21.66
N PHE A 11 -11.03 8.05 20.51
CA PHE A 11 -10.58 7.05 19.52
C PHE A 11 -9.11 7.26 19.16
N GLN A 12 -8.72 8.49 18.80
CA GLN A 12 -7.36 8.83 18.38
C GLN A 12 -6.30 8.57 19.46
N GLN A 13 -6.66 8.63 20.75
CA GLN A 13 -5.71 8.30 21.82
C GLN A 13 -5.43 6.79 21.93
N GLU A 14 -6.32 5.95 21.40
CA GLU A 14 -6.21 4.49 21.48
C GLU A 14 -5.66 3.84 20.22
N VAL A 15 -5.72 4.53 19.07
CA VAL A 15 -5.18 3.98 17.82
C VAL A 15 -3.66 3.88 17.91
N PRO A 16 -3.06 2.68 17.81
CA PRO A 16 -1.62 2.55 17.74
C PRO A 16 -1.11 3.00 16.36
N VAL A 17 0.20 3.22 16.25
CA VAL A 17 0.84 3.34 14.93
C VAL A 17 0.56 2.08 14.12
N ILE A 18 0.01 2.24 12.92
CA ILE A 18 -0.32 1.11 12.03
C ILE A 18 0.89 0.86 11.13
N HIS A 19 1.66 -0.16 11.45
CA HIS A 19 2.87 -0.52 10.69
C HIS A 19 2.53 -1.15 9.32
N LYS A 20 3.46 -0.96 8.39
CA LYS A 20 3.30 -1.38 7.00
C LYS A 20 3.32 -2.92 6.90
N GLY A 21 2.30 -3.49 6.26
CA GLY A 21 2.11 -4.95 6.17
C GLY A 21 2.45 -5.56 4.80
N THR A 22 2.59 -4.72 3.78
CA THR A 22 2.73 -5.16 2.37
C THR A 22 3.99 -4.57 1.74
N GLN A 23 4.77 -5.41 1.06
CA GLN A 23 5.91 -5.02 0.21
C GLN A 23 5.44 -4.91 -1.24
N GLY A 24 5.48 -3.72 -1.84
CA GLY A 24 5.14 -3.53 -3.25
C GLY A 24 5.91 -2.36 -3.85
N PHE A 25 6.57 -2.57 -4.99
CA PHE A 25 7.28 -1.53 -5.75
C PHE A 25 8.29 -0.69 -4.94
N GLY A 26 9.05 -1.32 -4.03
CA GLY A 26 10.13 -0.65 -3.29
C GLY A 26 9.66 0.29 -2.18
N TYR A 27 8.36 0.34 -1.90
CA TYR A 27 7.81 0.99 -0.72
C TYR A 27 6.92 0.02 0.05
N THR A 28 6.87 0.21 1.35
CA THR A 28 5.95 -0.50 2.24
C THR A 28 4.77 0.43 2.55
N TYR A 29 3.56 -0.10 2.74
CA TYR A 29 2.41 0.68 3.21
C TYR A 29 1.53 -0.17 4.13
N ALA A 30 0.71 0.47 4.95
CA ALA A 30 -0.42 -0.21 5.59
C ALA A 30 -1.50 -0.45 4.53
N ASP A 31 -1.82 -1.71 4.25
CA ASP A 31 -2.92 -2.01 3.34
C ASP A 31 -4.28 -1.74 4.00
N LEU A 32 -5.30 -1.61 3.16
CA LEU A 32 -6.65 -1.29 3.61
C LEU A 32 -7.20 -2.36 4.59
N PRO A 33 -7.00 -3.68 4.38
CA PRO A 33 -7.37 -4.69 5.37
C PRO A 33 -6.70 -4.49 6.72
N LYS A 34 -5.39 -4.18 6.76
CA LYS A 34 -4.67 -3.96 8.01
C LYS A 34 -5.17 -2.73 8.76
N ILE A 35 -5.47 -1.66 8.04
CA ILE A 35 -6.11 -0.47 8.62
C ILE A 35 -7.44 -0.87 9.27
N PHE A 36 -8.28 -1.63 8.55
CA PHE A 36 -9.61 -2.03 9.03
C PHE A 36 -9.55 -2.94 10.26
N GLU A 37 -8.60 -3.88 10.30
CA GLU A 37 -8.36 -4.76 11.45
C GLU A 37 -8.12 -3.96 12.73
N VAL A 38 -7.36 -2.87 12.64
CA VAL A 38 -7.03 -2.01 13.79
C VAL A 38 -8.18 -1.08 14.15
N ILE A 39 -8.76 -0.37 13.17
CA ILE A 39 -9.71 0.71 13.48
C ILE A 39 -11.12 0.22 13.80
N ASN A 40 -11.60 -0.87 13.21
CA ASN A 40 -13.01 -1.24 13.34
C ASN A 40 -13.43 -1.56 14.79
N PRO A 41 -12.63 -2.30 15.59
CA PRO A 41 -12.95 -2.51 17.00
C PRO A 41 -12.98 -1.19 17.81
N LEU A 42 -12.06 -0.27 17.52
CA LEU A 42 -11.96 1.02 18.20
C LEU A 42 -13.10 1.96 17.80
N LEU A 43 -13.47 2.01 16.52
CA LEU A 43 -14.62 2.77 16.04
C LEU A 43 -15.90 2.30 16.75
N ALA A 44 -16.12 0.99 16.82
CA ALA A 44 -17.24 0.41 17.54
C ALA A 44 -17.23 0.79 19.04
N LYS A 45 -16.06 0.73 19.69
CA LYS A 45 -15.88 1.11 21.10
C LYS A 45 -16.28 2.56 21.37
N HIS A 46 -15.96 3.49 20.48
CA HIS A 46 -16.23 4.92 20.65
C HIS A 46 -17.54 5.39 19.99
N GLY A 47 -18.38 4.48 19.50
CA GLY A 47 -19.66 4.82 18.88
C GLY A 47 -19.51 5.56 17.55
N LEU A 48 -18.44 5.27 16.81
CA LEU A 48 -18.12 5.87 15.53
C LEU A 48 -18.35 4.87 14.39
N GLY A 49 -18.64 5.40 13.20
CA GLY A 49 -18.66 4.66 11.95
C GLY A 49 -18.16 5.53 10.81
N PHE A 50 -17.92 4.91 9.65
CA PHE A 50 -17.58 5.65 8.44
C PHE A 50 -18.19 5.01 7.19
N THR A 51 -18.32 5.79 6.13
CA THR A 51 -18.61 5.32 4.78
C THR A 51 -17.73 6.03 3.75
N GLN A 52 -17.47 5.37 2.62
CA GLN A 52 -16.72 5.92 1.51
C GLN A 52 -17.53 5.73 0.22
N LEU A 53 -18.07 6.82 -0.31
CA LEU A 53 -18.89 6.84 -1.51
C LEU A 53 -18.03 7.31 -2.68
N ILE A 54 -18.22 6.69 -3.85
CA ILE A 54 -17.61 7.13 -5.10
C ILE A 54 -18.68 7.88 -5.87
N ASN A 55 -18.41 9.16 -6.13
CA ASN A 55 -19.32 10.03 -6.86
C ASN A 55 -18.61 10.62 -8.08
N THR A 56 -19.40 11.08 -9.05
CA THR A 56 -18.92 11.77 -10.23
C THR A 56 -19.66 13.08 -10.38
N LYS A 57 -18.93 14.18 -10.62
CA LYS A 57 -19.51 15.49 -10.88
C LYS A 57 -18.67 16.18 -11.96
N ASP A 58 -19.35 16.70 -12.98
CA ASP A 58 -18.71 17.40 -14.10
C ASP A 58 -17.59 16.57 -14.76
N GLY A 59 -17.79 15.25 -14.86
CA GLY A 59 -16.81 14.30 -15.41
C GLY A 59 -15.65 13.96 -14.48
N VAL A 60 -15.59 14.51 -13.27
CA VAL A 60 -14.54 14.24 -12.29
C VAL A 60 -15.02 13.27 -11.24
N ASN A 61 -14.28 12.18 -11.04
CA ASN A 61 -14.53 11.21 -9.99
C ASN A 61 -13.94 11.70 -8.66
N TYR A 62 -14.70 11.56 -7.58
CA TYR A 62 -14.25 11.89 -6.24
C TYR A 62 -14.75 10.87 -5.22
N LEU A 63 -13.92 10.67 -4.19
CA LEU A 63 -14.23 9.87 -3.02
C LEU A 63 -14.76 10.78 -1.92
N VAL A 64 -15.97 10.49 -1.44
CA VAL A 64 -16.57 11.13 -0.27
C VAL A 64 -16.39 10.21 0.92
N THR A 65 -15.57 10.61 1.89
CA THR A 65 -15.41 9.89 3.16
C THR A 65 -16.22 10.60 4.24
N VAL A 66 -17.21 9.93 4.80
CA VAL A 66 -18.04 10.44 5.90
C VAL A 66 -17.69 9.66 7.17
N VAL A 67 -17.38 10.36 8.25
CA VAL A 67 -17.24 9.79 9.60
C VAL A 67 -18.39 10.31 10.45
N PHE A 68 -19.10 9.41 11.11
CA PHE A 68 -20.30 9.74 11.86
C PHE A 68 -20.29 9.13 13.25
N HIS A 69 -20.95 9.81 14.19
CA HIS A 69 -21.23 9.31 15.52
C HIS A 69 -22.62 8.68 15.55
N ILE A 70 -22.68 7.39 15.90
CA ILE A 70 -23.85 6.53 15.70
C ILE A 70 -25.07 7.05 16.47
N GLU A 71 -24.91 7.41 17.74
CA GLU A 71 -26.05 7.79 18.60
C GLU A 71 -26.58 9.19 18.28
N SER A 72 -25.73 10.12 17.84
CA SER A 72 -26.12 11.52 17.62
C SER A 72 -26.43 11.86 16.17
N GLY A 73 -25.97 11.05 15.22
CA GLY A 73 -26.02 11.38 13.79
C GLY A 73 -25.11 12.53 13.38
N GLU A 74 -24.28 13.05 14.29
CA GLU A 74 -23.29 14.08 13.94
C GLU A 74 -22.23 13.48 13.01
N GLN A 75 -21.85 14.21 11.95
CA GLN A 75 -20.89 13.73 10.97
C GLN A 75 -19.93 14.82 10.49
N ILE A 76 -18.78 14.38 9.98
CA ILE A 76 -17.86 15.16 9.16
C ILE A 76 -17.67 14.47 7.82
N GLU A 77 -17.38 15.28 6.80
CA GLU A 77 -17.20 14.83 5.43
C GLU A 77 -15.87 15.33 4.88
N SER A 78 -15.18 14.45 4.14
CA SER A 78 -13.99 14.78 3.36
C SER A 78 -14.20 14.37 1.91
N ASN A 79 -13.86 15.28 0.98
CA ASN A 79 -13.97 15.07 -0.45
C ASN A 79 -12.58 15.03 -1.08
N CYS A 80 -12.25 13.96 -1.80
CA CYS A 80 -10.96 13.80 -2.46
C CYS A 80 -11.15 13.44 -3.93
N ILE A 81 -10.54 14.20 -4.83
CA ILE A 81 -10.56 13.90 -6.26
C ILE A 81 -9.74 12.63 -6.53
N ILE A 82 -10.31 11.71 -7.31
CA ILE A 82 -9.59 10.54 -7.84
C ILE A 82 -9.16 10.89 -9.28
N PRO A 83 -7.86 11.20 -9.52
CA PRO A 83 -7.38 11.45 -10.87
C PRO A 83 -7.46 10.19 -11.72
N GLU A 84 -7.80 10.38 -12.99
CA GLU A 84 -7.72 9.31 -13.99
C GLU A 84 -6.27 9.14 -14.42
N VAL A 85 -5.70 7.98 -14.09
CA VAL A 85 -4.31 7.62 -14.40
C VAL A 85 -4.31 6.22 -14.97
N GLN A 86 -3.74 6.05 -16.17
CA GLN A 86 -3.52 4.72 -16.74
C GLN A 86 -2.26 4.11 -16.16
N LEU A 87 -2.42 2.99 -15.45
CA LEU A 87 -1.28 2.24 -14.91
C LEU A 87 -0.74 1.29 -15.99
N LYS A 88 0.60 1.21 -16.08
CA LYS A 88 1.26 0.36 -17.07
C LYS A 88 0.84 -1.10 -16.89
N GLY A 89 0.37 -1.71 -17.97
CA GLY A 89 -0.04 -3.12 -17.99
C GLY A 89 -1.44 -3.38 -17.40
N MET A 90 -2.21 -2.34 -17.09
CA MET A 90 -3.60 -2.42 -16.66
C MET A 90 -4.52 -1.77 -17.70
N ASN A 91 -5.76 -2.25 -17.79
CA ASN A 91 -6.83 -1.54 -18.51
C ASN A 91 -7.43 -0.42 -17.65
N ASP A 92 -8.32 0.38 -18.24
CA ASP A 92 -8.85 1.59 -17.61
C ASP A 92 -9.63 1.27 -16.32
N PHE A 93 -10.44 0.19 -16.34
CA PHE A 93 -11.20 -0.26 -15.16
C PHE A 93 -10.27 -0.72 -14.02
N GLN A 94 -9.21 -1.46 -14.36
CA GLN A 94 -8.21 -1.93 -13.39
C GLN A 94 -7.41 -0.77 -12.81
N SER A 95 -7.00 0.18 -13.65
CA SER A 95 -6.27 1.38 -13.22
C SER A 95 -7.13 2.23 -12.28
N PHE A 96 -8.40 2.44 -12.63
CA PHE A 96 -9.34 3.16 -11.79
C PHE A 96 -9.63 2.45 -10.46
N GLY A 97 -9.87 1.14 -10.48
CA GLY A 97 -10.05 0.34 -9.27
C GLY A 97 -8.84 0.36 -8.32
N SER A 98 -7.64 0.37 -8.90
CA SER A 98 -6.39 0.55 -8.16
C SER A 98 -6.31 1.95 -7.53
N GLY A 99 -6.69 2.99 -8.28
CA GLY A 99 -6.81 4.37 -7.79
C GLY A 99 -7.79 4.49 -6.62
N ILE A 100 -9.00 3.93 -6.73
CA ILE A 100 -9.99 3.92 -5.65
C ILE A 100 -9.39 3.29 -4.37
N THR A 101 -8.78 2.12 -4.49
CA THR A 101 -8.18 1.42 -3.34
C THR A 101 -7.06 2.24 -2.71
N TYR A 102 -6.27 2.93 -3.54
CA TYR A 102 -5.25 3.85 -3.09
C TYR A 102 -5.85 5.00 -2.26
N PHE A 103 -6.77 5.78 -2.83
CA PHE A 103 -7.35 6.95 -2.17
C PHE A 103 -8.19 6.62 -0.94
N ARG A 104 -8.86 5.46 -0.91
CA ARG A 104 -9.60 5.02 0.27
C ARG A 104 -8.73 4.94 1.52
N ARG A 105 -7.47 4.50 1.39
CA ARG A 105 -6.52 4.42 2.52
C ARG A 105 -6.11 5.81 3.00
N TYR A 106 -5.73 6.71 2.10
CA TYR A 106 -5.27 8.05 2.44
C TYR A 106 -6.39 8.91 3.01
N CYS A 107 -7.58 8.91 2.39
CA CYS A 107 -8.71 9.70 2.87
C CYS A 107 -9.16 9.23 4.24
N LEU A 108 -9.21 7.91 4.46
CA LEU A 108 -9.59 7.35 5.75
C LEU A 108 -8.55 7.64 6.84
N SER A 109 -7.26 7.48 6.51
CA SER A 109 -6.18 7.80 7.44
C SER A 109 -6.17 9.28 7.79
N SER A 110 -6.37 10.16 6.82
CA SER A 110 -6.43 11.60 7.02
C SER A 110 -7.62 12.03 7.89
N VAL A 111 -8.83 11.55 7.61
CA VAL A 111 -10.04 11.99 8.34
C VAL A 111 -10.07 11.45 9.77
N LEU A 112 -9.52 10.26 10.01
CA LEU A 112 -9.45 9.66 11.34
C LEU A 112 -8.20 10.07 12.13
N GLY A 113 -7.22 10.70 11.48
CA GLY A 113 -5.95 11.08 12.11
C GLY A 113 -5.04 9.88 12.41
N LEU A 114 -5.04 8.86 11.54
CA LEU A 114 -4.22 7.67 11.71
C LEU A 114 -2.78 7.95 11.32
N VAL A 115 -1.83 7.43 12.10
CA VAL A 115 -0.42 7.41 11.75
C VAL A 115 -0.07 6.03 11.19
N THR A 116 0.30 5.99 9.92
CA THR A 116 0.74 4.77 9.22
C THR A 116 2.25 4.83 8.99
N ASP A 117 3.03 4.34 9.96
CA ASP A 117 4.52 4.29 9.99
C ASP A 117 5.25 5.65 9.81
N LYS A 118 6.60 5.63 9.80
CA LYS A 118 7.41 6.79 9.40
C LYS A 118 7.04 7.19 7.98
N ASP A 119 6.71 8.45 7.81
CA ASP A 119 6.48 9.14 6.54
C ASP A 119 7.77 9.13 5.69
N THR A 120 8.09 7.97 5.11
CA THR A 120 9.18 7.78 4.13
C THR A 120 8.67 7.94 2.70
N ASP A 121 7.38 8.18 2.51
CA ASP A 121 6.76 8.28 1.19
C ASP A 121 7.19 9.56 0.44
N ALA A 122 7.77 10.54 1.17
CA ALA A 122 8.44 11.71 0.60
C ALA A 122 9.88 11.45 0.11
N SER A 123 10.46 10.28 0.39
CA SER A 123 11.77 9.91 -0.15
C SER A 123 11.57 9.15 -1.45
N GLY A 124 11.47 9.89 -2.56
CA GLY A 124 11.49 9.34 -3.93
C GLY A 124 12.78 8.61 -4.31
N GLU A 125 13.61 8.23 -3.34
CA GLU A 125 14.70 7.29 -3.53
C GLU A 125 14.10 5.89 -3.57
N GLN A 126 13.73 5.46 -4.78
CA GLN A 126 13.63 4.05 -5.09
C GLN A 126 14.95 3.41 -4.66
N GLU A 127 14.96 2.68 -3.54
CA GLU A 127 16.03 1.71 -3.31
C GLU A 127 16.05 0.82 -4.54
N LYS A 128 17.13 0.94 -5.32
CA LYS A 128 17.39 0.03 -6.44
C LYS A 128 17.53 -1.35 -5.82
N HIS A 129 16.43 -2.08 -5.75
CA HIS A 129 16.46 -3.51 -5.57
C HIS A 129 17.10 -4.09 -6.83
N GLU A 130 18.43 -4.20 -6.81
CA GLU A 130 19.11 -5.05 -7.78
C GLU A 130 18.52 -6.46 -7.62
N PRO A 131 17.99 -7.06 -8.69
CA PRO A 131 17.44 -8.41 -8.60
C PRO A 131 18.54 -9.34 -8.10
N LYS A 132 18.32 -9.97 -6.94
CA LYS A 132 19.26 -10.97 -6.41
C LYS A 132 19.39 -12.09 -7.45
N LYS A 133 20.60 -12.26 -8.00
CA LYS A 133 20.89 -13.33 -8.96
C LYS A 133 20.52 -14.68 -8.34
N PRO A 134 19.83 -15.58 -9.07
CA PRO A 134 19.51 -16.89 -8.56
C PRO A 134 20.80 -17.65 -8.19
N VAL A 135 20.79 -18.35 -7.05
CA VAL A 135 21.91 -19.20 -6.64
C VAL A 135 21.94 -20.42 -7.56
N ILE A 136 23.10 -20.71 -8.15
CA ILE A 136 23.26 -21.89 -8.98
C ILE A 136 23.41 -23.14 -8.11
N ASP A 137 22.65 -24.19 -8.41
CA ASP A 137 22.84 -25.49 -7.76
C ASP A 137 24.08 -26.22 -8.31
N ASN A 138 24.63 -27.15 -7.53
CA ASN A 138 25.86 -27.89 -7.90
C ASN A 138 25.74 -28.66 -9.22
N LYS A 139 24.55 -29.12 -9.59
CA LYS A 139 24.32 -29.89 -10.82
C LYS A 139 24.37 -28.98 -12.05
N ARG A 140 23.81 -27.78 -11.95
CA ARG A 140 23.87 -26.74 -12.99
C ARG A 140 25.27 -26.14 -13.08
N LEU A 141 25.97 -25.97 -11.97
CA LEU A 141 27.36 -25.51 -11.96
C LEU A 141 28.28 -26.47 -12.71
N GLY A 142 28.14 -27.78 -12.49
CA GLY A 142 28.91 -28.79 -13.23
C GLY A 142 28.71 -28.70 -14.75
N LYS A 143 27.45 -28.58 -15.20
CA LYS A 143 27.12 -28.41 -16.63
C LYS A 143 27.64 -27.10 -17.22
N ALA A 144 27.61 -26.02 -16.43
CA ALA A 144 28.15 -24.74 -16.85
C ALA A 144 29.67 -24.83 -17.04
N MET A 145 30.39 -25.48 -16.13
CA MET A 145 31.84 -25.71 -16.24
C MET A 145 32.21 -26.56 -17.46
N GLU A 146 31.45 -27.63 -17.74
CA GLU A 146 31.64 -28.43 -18.96
C GLU A 146 31.41 -27.60 -20.24
N SER A 147 30.40 -26.73 -20.23
CA SER A 147 30.08 -25.86 -21.37
C SER A 147 31.13 -24.77 -21.57
N ILE A 148 31.74 -24.27 -20.48
CA ILE A 148 32.88 -23.35 -20.51
C ILE A 148 34.12 -24.03 -21.09
N ALA A 149 34.41 -25.27 -20.68
CA ALA A 149 35.51 -26.05 -21.24
C ALA A 149 35.34 -26.33 -22.75
N GLN A 150 34.09 -26.42 -23.22
CA GLN A 150 33.76 -26.59 -24.64
C GLN A 150 33.65 -25.27 -25.43
N GLY A 151 33.89 -24.12 -24.79
CA GLY A 151 33.78 -22.79 -25.42
C GLY A 151 32.36 -22.37 -25.80
N LYS A 152 31.33 -23.08 -25.33
CA LYS A 152 29.91 -22.82 -25.62
C LYS A 152 29.27 -21.84 -24.62
N TYR A 153 29.98 -21.53 -23.55
CA TYR A 153 29.55 -20.64 -22.48
C TYR A 153 30.77 -19.97 -21.87
N THR A 154 30.63 -18.76 -21.35
CA THR A 154 31.75 -18.02 -20.75
C THR A 154 31.59 -17.89 -19.25
N LYS A 155 32.73 -17.71 -18.55
CA LYS A 155 32.74 -17.40 -17.12
C LYS A 155 31.98 -16.11 -16.81
N GLU A 156 32.02 -15.13 -17.72
CA GLU A 156 31.34 -13.84 -17.57
C GLU A 156 29.81 -13.99 -17.66
N GLU A 157 29.31 -14.77 -18.63
CA GLU A 157 27.88 -15.09 -18.73
C GLU A 157 27.36 -15.83 -17.49
N LEU A 158 28.16 -16.75 -16.92
CA LEU A 158 27.82 -17.47 -15.69
C LEU A 158 27.67 -16.51 -14.50
N LEU A 159 28.65 -15.63 -14.29
CA LEU A 159 28.66 -14.66 -13.18
C LEU A 159 27.61 -13.56 -13.34
N ASN A 160 27.22 -13.24 -14.58
CA ASN A 160 26.14 -12.29 -14.86
C ASN A 160 24.76 -12.90 -14.59
N THR A 161 24.62 -14.22 -14.76
CA THR A 161 23.32 -14.89 -14.63
C THR A 161 23.07 -15.46 -13.22
N PHE A 162 24.10 -15.90 -12.51
CA PHE A 162 23.95 -16.64 -11.24
C PHE A 162 24.86 -16.13 -10.12
N ALA A 163 24.40 -16.29 -8.88
CA ALA A 163 25.24 -16.18 -7.69
C ALA A 163 25.89 -17.55 -7.39
N LEU A 164 27.20 -17.57 -7.14
CA LEU A 164 27.96 -18.80 -6.87
C LEU A 164 27.96 -19.20 -5.38
N THR A 165 27.43 -18.35 -4.52
CA THR A 165 27.28 -18.58 -3.07
C THR A 165 25.85 -18.21 -2.63
N PRO A 166 25.24 -18.93 -1.69
CA PRO A 166 24.01 -18.48 -1.05
C PRO A 166 24.23 -17.13 -0.35
N THR A 167 23.32 -16.17 -0.53
CA THR A 167 23.27 -14.94 0.28
C THR A 167 22.65 -15.19 1.63
#